data_AF-A0A255PNL3-F1
#
_entry.id   AF-A0A255PNL3-F1
#
_cell.length_a   1.000
_cell.length_b   1.000
_cell.length_c   1.000
_cell.angle_alpha   90.00
_cell.angle_beta   90.00
_cell.angle_gamma   90.00
#
_symmetry.space_group_name_H-M   'P 1'
#
loop_
_entity.id
_entity.type
_entity.pdbx_description
1 polymer ?
#
loop_
_entity_poly.entity_id
_entity_poly.type
_entity_poly.pdbx_seq_one_letter_code
_entity_poly.pdbx_strand_id
1 'polypeptide(L)'
;MVLKTFGWSFAVTALGLVAAFLYGSWTAFGLVAILSILEVSLSFDNAVVNAGVLKKMSAFWQKIFLTVGILIAVFGMRLVFPVVIVSITASMGPIEAVDLALNNHERYEELVTDAHPAIAAFGGIFLLMIFLDFIFEDRDIKWLGWLERPLAKLGKVDMLSACVALIVLLITSMTFAVHAHQYGGVHADKSQTVLLAGIAGLITYMVVGGLSGFFEDKLEEEEEREHEAEEEAKRSGKQVTGAKLVGKAAFFMFLYLEVLDASFSFDGVIGAFAISNDPVIIALGLGIGAMYVRSLTVYLVRQGTLDDYVYLEHGAHYAIGALAVILLITIQHEINEVITGLIGVVLIVASFLSSVRRNRALAEAEGNGPGEKAEVSSGV
;
A
#
# COMPACT_ATOMS: atom_id res chain seq x y z
N MET A 1 -8.11 23.71 -5.97
CA MET A 1 -7.95 22.24 -6.12
C MET A 1 -7.64 21.57 -4.79
N VAL A 2 -6.63 22.05 -4.05
CA VAL A 2 -6.24 21.53 -2.71
C VAL A 2 -7.42 21.42 -1.74
N LEU A 3 -8.22 22.47 -1.57
CA LEU A 3 -9.41 22.45 -0.68
C LEU A 3 -10.50 21.44 -1.10
N LYS A 4 -10.61 21.12 -2.40
CA LYS A 4 -11.58 20.12 -2.87
C LYS A 4 -11.10 18.69 -2.60
N THR A 5 -9.79 18.46 -2.55
CA THR A 5 -9.22 17.13 -2.27
C THR A 5 -9.05 16.90 -0.78
N PHE A 6 -8.50 17.86 -0.04
CA PHE A 6 -8.19 17.73 1.39
C PHE A 6 -9.26 18.27 2.33
N GLY A 7 -10.37 18.82 1.81
CA GLY A 7 -11.43 19.42 2.63
C GLY A 7 -12.00 18.46 3.69
N TRP A 8 -12.22 17.20 3.31
CA TRP A 8 -12.64 16.16 4.25
C TRP A 8 -11.54 15.78 5.25
N SER A 9 -10.27 15.70 4.83
CA SER A 9 -9.15 15.45 5.75
C SER A 9 -9.04 16.55 6.82
N PHE A 10 -9.20 17.83 6.44
CA PHE A 10 -9.20 18.93 7.41
C PHE A 10 -10.37 18.85 8.38
N ALA A 11 -11.57 18.52 7.89
CA ALA A 11 -12.74 18.33 8.74
C ALA A 11 -12.55 17.18 9.73
N VAL A 12 -12.07 16.02 9.25
CA VAL A 12 -11.76 14.85 10.10
C VAL A 12 -10.66 15.17 11.11
N THR A 13 -9.63 15.94 10.72
CA THR A 13 -8.57 16.38 11.63
C THR A 13 -9.13 17.24 12.75
N ALA A 14 -9.93 18.26 12.40
CA ALA A 14 -10.51 19.16 13.39
C ALA A 14 -11.44 18.40 14.35
N LEU A 15 -12.33 17.56 13.81
CA LEU A 15 -13.24 16.74 14.62
C LEU A 15 -12.49 15.73 15.50
N GLY A 16 -11.49 15.05 14.93
CA GLY A 16 -10.69 14.05 15.64
C GLY A 16 -9.83 14.66 16.75
N LEU A 17 -9.20 15.81 16.52
CA LEU A 17 -8.44 16.53 17.56
C LEU A 17 -9.36 17.10 18.65
N VAL A 18 -10.54 17.60 18.30
CA VAL A 18 -11.54 18.02 19.30
C VAL A 18 -12.02 16.82 20.11
N ALA A 19 -12.31 15.69 19.46
CA ALA A 19 -12.69 14.45 20.15
C ALA A 19 -11.58 13.97 21.09
N ALA A 20 -10.32 14.01 20.65
CA ALA A 20 -9.16 13.69 21.48
C ALA A 20 -9.05 14.61 22.70
N PHE A 21 -9.25 15.92 22.50
CA PHE A 21 -9.27 16.88 23.60
C PHE A 21 -10.41 16.62 24.60
N LEU A 22 -11.60 16.25 24.12
CA LEU A 22 -12.72 15.91 25.01
C LEU A 22 -12.50 14.57 25.74
N TYR A 23 -11.81 13.62 25.11
CA TYR A 23 -11.52 12.31 25.67
C TYR A 23 -10.43 12.34 26.74
N GLY A 24 -9.31 13.02 26.47
CA GLY A 24 -8.14 13.01 27.33
C GLY A 24 -7.43 14.36 27.46
N SER A 25 -8.13 15.48 27.24
CA SER A 25 -7.58 16.83 27.35
C SER A 25 -6.39 17.07 26.42
N TRP A 26 -5.46 17.94 26.82
CA TRP A 26 -4.30 18.33 26.02
C TRP A 26 -3.30 17.19 25.76
N THR A 27 -3.24 16.17 26.63
CA THR A 27 -2.35 15.02 26.43
C THR A 27 -2.83 14.16 25.26
N ALA A 28 -4.11 13.77 25.24
CA ALA A 28 -4.68 13.02 24.12
C ALA A 28 -4.66 13.84 22.83
N PHE A 29 -4.93 15.16 22.89
CA PHE A 29 -4.76 16.04 21.73
C PHE A 29 -3.34 15.96 21.14
N GLY A 30 -2.31 16.05 21.99
CA GLY A 30 -0.91 15.98 21.58
C GLY A 30 -0.54 14.62 20.99
N LEU A 31 -0.96 13.52 21.64
CA LEU A 31 -0.70 12.15 21.18
C LEU A 31 -1.35 11.90 19.82
N VAL A 32 -2.63 12.25 19.65
CA VAL A 32 -3.34 12.11 18.37
C VAL A 32 -2.65 12.93 17.28
N ALA A 33 -2.25 14.18 17.56
CA ALA A 33 -1.54 15.00 16.58
C ALA A 33 -0.19 14.40 16.15
N ILE A 34 0.60 13.88 17.09
CA ILE A 34 1.88 13.23 16.79
C ILE A 34 1.64 11.98 15.96
N LEU A 35 0.70 11.12 16.36
CA LEU A 35 0.35 9.90 15.64
C LEU A 35 -0.16 10.19 14.22
N SER A 36 -0.93 11.26 14.04
CA SER A 36 -1.37 11.68 12.69
C SER A 36 -0.19 12.11 11.81
N ILE A 37 0.77 12.86 12.35
CA ILE A 37 1.96 13.27 11.60
C ILE A 37 2.84 12.07 11.27
N LEU A 38 3.05 11.19 12.25
CA LEU A 38 3.80 9.96 12.09
C LEU A 38 3.20 9.11 10.97
N GLU A 39 1.89 8.89 11.01
CA GLU A 39 1.19 8.09 10.01
C GLU A 39 1.30 8.68 8.60
N VAL A 40 1.11 9.99 8.44
CA VAL A 40 1.27 10.64 7.12
C VAL A 40 2.70 10.52 6.59
N SER A 41 3.68 10.60 7.50
CA SER A 41 5.09 10.54 7.13
C SER A 41 5.52 9.13 6.74
N LEU A 42 5.16 8.12 7.54
CA LEU A 42 5.51 6.72 7.31
C LEU A 42 4.73 6.11 6.16
N SER A 43 3.51 6.57 5.89
CA SER A 43 2.66 6.03 4.81
C SER A 43 2.69 6.85 3.52
N PHE A 44 3.68 7.73 3.33
CA PHE A 44 3.74 8.59 2.15
C PHE A 44 4.04 7.80 0.86
N ASP A 45 5.02 6.91 0.90
CA ASP A 45 5.35 6.00 -0.20
C ASP A 45 4.17 5.08 -0.56
N ASN A 46 3.40 4.63 0.44
CA ASN A 46 2.14 3.90 0.24
C ASN A 46 1.16 4.71 -0.62
N ALA A 47 1.06 6.02 -0.39
CA ALA A 47 0.20 6.89 -1.18
C ALA A 47 0.63 6.94 -2.65
N VAL A 48 1.93 6.90 -2.93
CA VAL A 48 2.51 6.94 -4.29
C VAL A 48 2.30 5.61 -5.00
N VAL A 49 2.54 4.49 -4.32
CA VAL A 49 2.30 3.14 -4.84
C VAL A 49 0.83 2.97 -5.22
N ASN A 50 -0.08 3.31 -4.30
CA ASN A 50 -1.51 3.25 -4.54
C ASN A 50 -1.93 4.13 -5.70
N ALA A 51 -1.31 5.30 -5.87
CA ALA A 51 -1.62 6.20 -6.99
C ALA A 51 -1.21 5.58 -8.34
N GLY A 52 -0.09 4.85 -8.37
CA GLY A 52 0.38 4.12 -9.56
C GLY A 52 -0.56 2.99 -10.01
N VAL A 53 -1.27 2.36 -9.08
CA VAL A 53 -2.29 1.33 -9.39
C VAL A 53 -3.64 1.99 -9.70
N LEU A 54 -4.04 2.98 -8.90
CA LEU A 54 -5.32 3.67 -9.03
C LEU A 54 -5.45 4.43 -10.36
N LYS A 55 -4.34 4.94 -10.93
CA LYS A 55 -4.35 5.58 -12.25
C LYS A 55 -4.79 4.63 -13.38
N LYS A 56 -4.59 3.32 -13.21
CA LYS A 56 -4.97 2.28 -14.18
C LYS A 56 -6.46 1.91 -14.08
N MET A 57 -7.18 2.43 -13.08
CA MET A 57 -8.58 2.09 -12.83
C MET A 57 -9.55 3.12 -13.42
N SER A 58 -10.76 2.68 -13.79
CA SER A 58 -11.81 3.57 -14.30
C SER A 58 -12.30 4.55 -13.22
N ALA A 59 -12.90 5.68 -13.65
CA ALA A 59 -13.39 6.72 -12.74
C ALA A 59 -14.40 6.20 -11.70
N PHE A 60 -15.17 5.16 -12.04
CA PHE A 60 -16.07 4.49 -11.10
C PHE A 60 -15.30 3.82 -9.96
N TRP A 61 -14.26 3.05 -10.27
CA TRP A 61 -13.44 2.37 -9.28
C TRP A 61 -12.56 3.32 -8.48
N GLN A 62 -12.08 4.39 -9.11
CA GLN A 62 -11.47 5.49 -8.37
C GLN A 62 -12.44 6.08 -7.35
N LYS A 63 -13.73 6.22 -7.68
CA LYS A 63 -14.73 6.70 -6.71
C LYS A 63 -14.99 5.67 -5.59
N ILE A 64 -15.08 4.38 -5.90
CA ILE A 64 -15.25 3.31 -4.89
C ILE A 64 -14.06 3.27 -3.92
N PHE A 65 -12.84 3.34 -4.44
CA PHE A 65 -11.63 3.45 -3.63
C PHE A 65 -11.68 4.65 -2.68
N LEU A 66 -12.30 5.75 -3.11
CA LEU A 66 -12.45 6.96 -2.31
C LEU A 66 -13.63 7.00 -1.36
N THR A 67 -14.58 6.09 -1.49
CA THR A 67 -15.70 6.01 -0.56
C THR A 67 -15.57 4.80 0.35
N VAL A 68 -15.52 3.62 -0.24
CA VAL A 68 -15.46 2.34 0.47
C VAL A 68 -14.03 2.04 0.90
N GLY A 69 -13.05 2.26 0.01
CA GLY A 69 -11.64 2.00 0.34
C GLY A 69 -11.09 2.89 1.45
N ILE A 70 -11.61 4.12 1.62
CA ILE A 70 -11.30 4.94 2.80
C ILE A 70 -11.85 4.30 4.08
N LEU A 71 -13.09 3.82 4.06
CA LEU A 71 -13.69 3.16 5.23
C LEU A 71 -12.92 1.89 5.60
N ILE A 72 -12.55 1.08 4.61
CA ILE A 72 -11.75 -0.12 4.82
C ILE A 72 -10.35 0.24 5.34
N ALA A 73 -9.66 1.22 4.76
CA ALA A 73 -8.34 1.61 5.24
C ALA A 73 -8.37 2.14 6.68
N VAL A 74 -9.29 3.05 6.96
CA VAL A 74 -9.36 3.74 8.26
C VAL A 74 -9.90 2.81 9.34
N PHE A 75 -11.03 2.16 9.12
CA PHE A 75 -11.69 1.33 10.14
C PHE A 75 -11.33 -0.14 10.01
N GLY A 76 -11.34 -0.67 8.79
CA GLY A 76 -10.98 -2.06 8.52
C GLY A 76 -9.55 -2.35 8.95
N MET A 77 -8.57 -1.64 8.41
CA MET A 77 -7.17 -2.01 8.61
C MET A 77 -6.57 -1.55 9.94
N ARG A 78 -7.07 -0.46 10.53
CA ARG A 78 -6.49 0.09 11.78
C ARG A 78 -7.27 -0.30 13.04
N LEU A 79 -8.55 -0.65 12.94
CA LEU A 79 -9.37 -1.02 14.09
C LEU A 79 -9.80 -2.48 14.03
N VAL A 80 -10.37 -2.94 12.91
CA VAL A 80 -10.88 -4.31 12.80
C VAL A 80 -9.76 -5.33 12.64
N PHE A 81 -8.77 -5.04 11.79
CA PHE A 81 -7.73 -6.00 11.43
C PHE A 81 -6.84 -6.40 12.62
N PRO A 82 -6.33 -5.49 13.48
CA PRO A 82 -5.58 -5.88 14.66
C PRO A 82 -6.39 -6.78 15.60
N VAL A 83 -7.68 -6.48 15.81
CA VAL A 83 -8.60 -7.31 16.59
C VAL A 83 -8.79 -8.70 15.98
N VAL A 84 -8.98 -8.78 14.66
CA VAL A 84 -9.13 -10.06 13.95
C VAL A 84 -7.87 -10.90 14.07
N ILE A 85 -6.68 -10.29 13.90
CA ILE A 85 -5.43 -11.03 14.05
C ILE A 85 -5.28 -11.54 15.47
N VAL A 86 -5.46 -10.70 16.49
CA VAL A 86 -5.38 -11.13 17.89
C VAL A 86 -6.36 -12.26 18.18
N SER A 87 -7.58 -12.20 17.64
CA SER A 87 -8.57 -13.26 17.80
C SER A 87 -8.06 -14.61 17.25
N ILE A 88 -7.40 -14.60 16.10
CA ILE A 88 -6.85 -15.80 15.45
C ILE A 88 -5.59 -16.30 16.18
N THR A 89 -4.64 -15.41 16.47
CA THR A 89 -3.34 -15.78 17.04
C THR A 89 -3.44 -16.17 18.51
N ALA A 90 -4.28 -15.48 19.28
CA ALA A 90 -4.54 -15.79 20.68
C ALA A 90 -5.66 -16.82 20.89
N SER A 91 -6.26 -17.33 19.80
CA SER A 91 -7.38 -18.31 19.84
C SER A 91 -8.53 -17.86 20.75
N MET A 92 -8.88 -16.58 20.67
CA MET A 92 -9.93 -15.96 21.50
C MET A 92 -11.08 -15.44 20.64
N GLY A 93 -12.26 -15.27 21.26
CA GLY A 93 -13.43 -14.77 20.54
C GLY A 93 -13.25 -13.31 20.08
N PRO A 94 -13.81 -12.89 18.93
CA PRO A 94 -13.70 -11.49 18.48
C PRO A 94 -14.23 -10.45 19.47
N ILE A 95 -15.28 -10.80 20.22
CA ILE A 95 -15.85 -9.94 21.26
C ILE A 95 -14.87 -9.81 22.43
N GLU A 96 -14.21 -10.90 22.81
CA GLU A 96 -13.22 -10.91 23.88
C GLU A 96 -11.98 -10.10 23.47
N ALA A 97 -11.56 -10.16 22.20
CA ALA A 97 -10.46 -9.35 21.69
C ALA A 97 -10.79 -7.85 21.71
N VAL A 98 -12.05 -7.45 21.42
CA VAL A 98 -12.51 -6.06 21.58
C VAL A 98 -12.54 -5.64 23.04
N ASP A 99 -13.06 -6.51 23.92
CA ASP A 99 -13.09 -6.25 25.36
C ASP A 99 -11.68 -6.07 25.92
N LEU A 100 -10.75 -6.93 25.50
CA LEU A 100 -9.34 -6.82 25.84
C LEU A 100 -8.74 -5.50 25.35
N ALA A 101 -8.99 -5.13 24.09
CA ALA A 101 -8.51 -3.87 23.52
C ALA A 101 -9.01 -2.66 24.33
N LEU A 102 -10.26 -2.66 24.81
CA LEU A 102 -10.82 -1.52 25.53
C LEU A 102 -10.43 -1.48 27.02
N ASN A 103 -10.32 -2.64 27.66
CA ASN A 103 -10.18 -2.73 29.12
C ASN A 103 -8.79 -3.15 29.61
N ASN A 104 -7.94 -3.71 28.74
CA ASN A 104 -6.59 -4.15 29.09
C ASN A 104 -5.58 -3.87 27.97
N HIS A 105 -5.16 -2.60 27.89
CA HIS A 105 -4.34 -2.07 26.81
C HIS A 105 -2.97 -2.75 26.72
N GLU A 106 -2.32 -3.00 27.86
CA GLU A 106 -1.00 -3.66 27.92
C GLU A 106 -1.07 -5.10 27.39
N ARG A 107 -2.07 -5.87 27.81
CA ARG A 107 -2.23 -7.24 27.31
C ARG A 107 -2.60 -7.27 25.84
N TYR A 108 -3.36 -6.29 25.37
CA TYR A 108 -3.69 -6.17 23.96
C TYR A 108 -2.44 -5.85 23.12
N GLU A 109 -1.64 -4.88 23.55
CA GLU A 109 -0.36 -4.53 22.93
C GLU A 109 0.59 -5.75 22.87
N GLU A 110 0.70 -6.52 23.95
CA GLU A 110 1.47 -7.76 23.99
C GLU A 110 1.03 -8.73 22.89
N LEU A 111 -0.28 -9.02 22.79
CA LEU A 111 -0.80 -9.96 21.79
C LEU A 111 -0.65 -9.46 20.35
N VAL A 112 -0.79 -8.16 20.11
CA VAL A 112 -0.57 -7.58 18.78
C VAL A 112 0.91 -7.66 18.40
N THR A 113 1.80 -7.35 19.35
CA THR A 113 3.26 -7.43 19.15
C THR A 113 3.71 -8.87 18.91
N ASP A 114 3.16 -9.84 19.66
CA ASP A 114 3.49 -11.26 19.49
C ASP A 114 2.96 -11.85 18.17
N ALA A 115 1.95 -11.21 17.57
CA ALA A 115 1.44 -11.54 16.24
C ALA A 115 2.29 -10.95 15.10
N HIS A 116 3.18 -9.99 15.39
CA HIS A 116 3.99 -9.30 14.38
C HIS A 116 4.77 -10.25 13.45
N PRO A 117 5.45 -11.33 13.92
CA PRO A 117 6.15 -12.25 13.02
C PRO A 117 5.27 -12.86 11.93
N ALA A 118 4.01 -13.16 12.24
CA ALA A 118 3.07 -13.70 11.26
C ALA A 118 2.74 -12.66 10.19
N ILE A 119 2.45 -11.43 10.62
CA ILE A 119 2.04 -10.36 9.70
C ILE A 119 3.21 -9.88 8.86
N ALA A 120 4.38 -9.71 9.46
CA ALA A 120 5.60 -9.34 8.78
C ALA A 120 5.98 -10.37 7.71
N ALA A 121 5.80 -11.67 7.97
CA ALA A 121 6.02 -12.72 6.97
C ALA A 121 4.96 -12.69 5.86
N PHE A 122 3.69 -12.55 6.21
CA PHE A 122 2.59 -12.45 5.23
C PHE A 122 2.76 -11.25 4.29
N GLY A 123 2.85 -10.05 4.88
CA GLY A 123 3.00 -8.80 4.15
C GLY A 123 4.36 -8.71 3.45
N GLY A 124 5.44 -9.11 4.11
CA GLY A 124 6.78 -9.11 3.54
C GLY A 124 6.88 -9.97 2.28
N ILE A 125 6.32 -11.18 2.27
CA ILE A 125 6.30 -12.02 1.06
C ILE A 125 5.34 -11.48 -0.01
N PHE A 126 4.18 -10.96 0.38
CA PHE A 126 3.25 -10.34 -0.57
C PHE A 126 3.88 -9.13 -1.29
N LEU A 127 4.52 -8.23 -0.55
CA LEU A 127 5.20 -7.05 -1.07
C LEU A 127 6.47 -7.44 -1.86
N LEU A 128 7.19 -8.47 -1.41
CA LEU A 128 8.34 -9.01 -2.14
C LEU A 128 7.91 -9.52 -3.51
N MET A 129 6.77 -10.18 -3.62
CA MET A 129 6.24 -10.62 -4.92
C MET A 129 5.95 -9.44 -5.86
N ILE A 130 5.32 -8.37 -5.35
CA ILE A 130 5.09 -7.14 -6.12
C ILE A 130 6.42 -6.57 -6.64
N PHE A 131 7.42 -6.50 -5.77
CA PHE A 131 8.73 -6.00 -6.14
C PHE A 131 9.46 -6.91 -7.15
N LEU A 132 9.38 -8.23 -6.99
CA LEU A 132 10.05 -9.18 -7.87
C LEU A 132 9.41 -9.21 -9.27
N ASP A 133 8.08 -9.18 -9.36
CA ASP A 133 7.39 -9.08 -10.64
C ASP A 133 7.73 -7.78 -11.35
N PHE A 134 7.80 -6.68 -10.60
CA PHE A 134 8.33 -5.42 -11.13
C PHE A 134 9.79 -5.58 -11.58
N ILE A 135 10.72 -6.06 -10.76
CA ILE A 135 12.15 -6.02 -11.12
C ILE A 135 12.52 -6.95 -12.29
N PHE A 136 11.73 -7.99 -12.52
CA PHE A 136 11.93 -8.97 -13.59
C PHE A 136 11.22 -8.62 -14.90
N GLU A 137 10.27 -7.70 -14.89
CA GLU A 137 9.61 -7.21 -16.11
C GLU A 137 10.57 -6.39 -17.00
N ASP A 138 10.55 -6.64 -18.31
CA ASP A 138 11.33 -5.86 -19.28
C ASP A 138 10.60 -4.59 -19.70
N ARG A 139 10.86 -3.49 -18.98
CA ARG A 139 10.29 -2.17 -19.27
C ARG A 139 11.17 -1.31 -20.19
N ASP A 140 10.56 -0.45 -20.99
CA ASP A 140 11.27 0.49 -21.86
C ASP A 140 12.14 1.47 -21.08
N ILE A 141 11.60 1.95 -19.97
CA ILE A 141 12.24 2.94 -19.12
C ILE A 141 12.79 2.21 -17.90
N LYS A 142 14.06 2.45 -17.60
CA LYS A 142 14.79 1.82 -16.49
C LYS A 142 15.47 2.92 -15.67
N TRP A 143 15.22 2.97 -14.35
CA TRP A 143 15.81 3.98 -13.48
C TRP A 143 17.22 3.58 -13.07
N LEU A 144 17.39 2.36 -12.53
CA LEU A 144 18.69 1.78 -12.19
C LEU A 144 19.10 0.77 -13.26
N GLY A 145 19.40 1.26 -14.47
CA GLY A 145 19.65 0.41 -15.65
C GLY A 145 20.75 -0.64 -15.50
N TRP A 146 21.73 -0.45 -14.61
CA TRP A 146 22.77 -1.44 -14.32
C TRP A 146 22.24 -2.66 -13.54
N LEU A 147 21.19 -2.47 -12.74
CA LEU A 147 20.52 -3.49 -11.96
C LEU A 147 19.30 -4.07 -12.70
N GLU A 148 18.47 -3.21 -13.30
CA GLU A 148 17.23 -3.63 -13.97
C GLU A 148 17.49 -4.44 -15.26
N ARG A 149 18.52 -4.10 -16.06
CA ARG A 149 18.82 -4.82 -17.31
C ARG A 149 19.19 -6.30 -17.12
N PRO A 150 20.08 -6.69 -16.19
CA PRO A 150 20.36 -8.11 -15.95
C PRO A 150 19.18 -8.84 -15.32
N LEU A 151 18.44 -8.19 -14.41
CA LEU A 151 17.29 -8.79 -13.74
C LEU A 151 16.11 -9.02 -14.70
N ALA A 152 15.84 -8.10 -15.63
CA ALA A 152 14.83 -8.28 -16.66
C ALA A 152 15.09 -9.50 -17.57
N LYS A 153 16.36 -9.89 -17.76
CA LYS A 153 16.69 -11.11 -18.51
C LYS A 153 16.31 -12.39 -17.75
N LEU A 154 16.34 -12.33 -16.41
CA LEU A 154 15.95 -13.45 -15.56
C LEU A 154 14.42 -13.63 -15.54
N GLY A 155 13.65 -12.56 -15.77
CA GLY A 155 12.19 -12.61 -15.88
C GLY A 155 11.63 -13.45 -17.03
N LYS A 156 12.49 -13.96 -17.92
CA LYS A 156 12.10 -14.93 -18.96
C LYS A 156 11.80 -16.33 -18.40
N VAL A 157 12.12 -16.57 -17.14
CA VAL A 157 11.84 -17.84 -16.46
C VAL A 157 10.50 -17.71 -15.75
N ASP A 158 9.51 -18.45 -16.23
CA ASP A 158 8.18 -18.51 -15.61
C ASP A 158 8.31 -18.89 -14.13
N MET A 159 7.55 -18.20 -13.28
CA MET A 159 7.52 -18.39 -11.82
C MET A 159 8.82 -18.10 -11.06
N LEU A 160 9.82 -17.43 -11.67
CA LEU A 160 11.05 -17.07 -10.97
C LEU A 160 10.78 -16.23 -9.71
N SER A 161 9.87 -15.27 -9.77
CA SER A 161 9.48 -14.44 -8.61
C SER A 161 9.02 -15.30 -7.43
N ALA A 162 8.13 -16.27 -7.69
CA ALA A 162 7.63 -17.17 -6.66
C ALA A 162 8.73 -18.07 -6.08
N CYS A 163 9.63 -18.59 -6.92
CA CYS A 163 10.78 -19.36 -6.47
C CYS A 163 11.71 -18.54 -5.56
N VAL A 164 12.05 -17.31 -5.95
CA VAL A 164 12.89 -16.42 -5.14
C VAL A 164 12.19 -16.06 -3.83
N ALA A 165 10.89 -15.75 -3.86
CA ALA A 165 10.12 -15.46 -2.66
C ALA A 165 10.07 -16.65 -1.68
N LEU A 166 9.88 -17.88 -2.19
CA LEU A 166 9.91 -19.09 -1.37
C LEU A 166 11.31 -19.34 -0.77
N ILE A 167 12.39 -19.11 -1.53
CA ILE A 167 13.76 -19.22 -1.01
C ILE A 167 13.99 -18.21 0.11
N VAL A 168 13.60 -16.95 -0.10
CA VAL A 168 13.71 -15.89 0.90
C VAL A 168 12.88 -16.22 2.14
N LEU A 169 11.66 -16.73 1.97
CA LEU A 169 10.80 -17.17 3.07
C LEU A 169 11.44 -18.32 3.86
N LEU A 170 12.03 -19.30 3.17
CA LEU A 170 12.65 -20.46 3.79
C LEU A 170 13.89 -20.04 4.59
N ILE A 171 14.72 -19.16 4.03
CA ILE A 171 15.85 -18.53 4.75
C ILE A 171 15.33 -17.78 5.98
N THR A 172 14.32 -16.92 5.81
CA THR A 172 13.75 -16.11 6.88
C THR A 172 13.20 -16.97 8.01
N SER A 173 12.50 -18.04 7.66
CA SER A 173 11.98 -19.03 8.61
C SER A 173 13.08 -19.79 9.34
N MET A 174 14.24 -20.02 8.71
CA MET A 174 15.34 -20.78 9.33
C MET A 174 16.35 -19.91 10.08
N THR A 175 16.35 -18.59 9.86
CA THR A 175 17.30 -17.67 10.50
C THR A 175 16.61 -16.71 11.46
N PHE A 176 15.76 -15.82 10.94
CA PHE A 176 15.15 -14.75 11.71
C PHE A 176 14.03 -15.27 12.62
N ALA A 177 13.18 -16.16 12.11
CA ALA A 177 12.02 -16.67 12.83
C ALA A 177 12.36 -17.55 14.04
N VAL A 178 13.56 -18.14 14.07
CA VAL A 178 14.04 -18.95 15.21
C VAL A 178 14.22 -18.10 16.47
N HIS A 179 14.54 -16.82 16.29
CA HIS A 179 14.74 -15.85 17.37
C HIS A 179 13.78 -14.67 17.20
N ALA A 180 12.53 -14.95 16.83
CA ALA A 180 11.57 -13.89 16.56
C ALA A 180 11.37 -13.02 17.80
N HIS A 181 11.38 -11.70 17.61
CA HIS A 181 11.15 -10.73 18.66
C HIS A 181 9.71 -10.84 19.17
N GLN A 182 9.54 -10.80 20.49
CA GLN A 182 8.26 -10.82 21.20
C GLN A 182 8.22 -9.67 22.20
N TYR A 183 7.01 -9.38 22.68
CA TYR A 183 6.80 -8.32 23.66
C TYR A 183 7.73 -8.47 24.88
N GLY A 184 8.23 -7.34 25.38
CA GLY A 184 9.15 -7.30 26.52
C GLY A 184 10.59 -7.74 26.22
N GLY A 185 10.98 -7.84 24.93
CA GLY A 185 12.35 -8.16 24.52
C GLY A 185 12.69 -9.65 24.60
N VAL A 186 11.68 -10.51 24.68
CA VAL A 186 11.86 -11.96 24.67
C VAL A 186 12.00 -12.45 23.23
N HIS A 187 12.74 -13.55 23.03
CA HIS A 187 12.84 -14.22 21.74
C HIS A 187 12.19 -15.61 21.79
N ALA A 188 11.39 -15.92 20.78
CA ALA A 188 10.71 -17.21 20.65
C ALA A 188 10.85 -17.77 19.23
N ASP A 189 10.83 -19.09 19.12
CA ASP A 189 10.78 -19.75 17.83
C ASP A 189 9.37 -19.63 17.23
N LYS A 190 9.28 -18.87 16.14
CA LYS A 190 8.06 -18.67 15.33
C LYS A 190 8.25 -19.18 13.90
N SER A 191 9.20 -20.08 13.66
CA SER A 191 9.54 -20.59 12.32
C SER A 191 8.32 -21.13 11.59
N GLN A 192 7.51 -21.97 12.25
CA GLN A 192 6.29 -22.52 11.65
C GLN A 192 5.28 -21.43 11.31
N THR A 193 5.07 -20.46 12.21
CA THR A 193 4.15 -19.34 12.01
C THR A 193 4.57 -18.48 10.83
N VAL A 194 5.86 -18.13 10.74
CA VAL A 194 6.43 -17.34 9.64
C VAL A 194 6.28 -18.07 8.31
N LEU A 195 6.58 -19.38 8.27
CA LEU A 195 6.44 -20.18 7.06
C LEU A 195 4.98 -20.24 6.58
N LEU A 196 4.04 -20.54 7.48
CA LEU A 196 2.61 -20.61 7.16
C LEU A 196 2.06 -19.27 6.68
N ALA A 197 2.39 -18.19 7.39
CA ALA A 197 1.92 -16.85 7.06
C ALA A 197 2.55 -16.32 5.76
N GLY A 198 3.84 -16.56 5.53
CA GLY A 198 4.50 -16.22 4.28
C GLY A 198 3.95 -16.97 3.07
N ILE A 199 3.64 -18.27 3.22
CA ILE A 199 2.94 -19.04 2.18
C ILE A 199 1.54 -18.47 1.94
N ALA A 200 0.81 -18.10 2.99
CA ALA A 200 -0.49 -17.45 2.84
C ALA A 200 -0.39 -16.10 2.11
N GLY A 201 0.66 -15.32 2.36
CA GLY A 201 0.97 -14.09 1.63
C GLY A 201 1.21 -14.34 0.15
N LEU A 202 2.05 -15.34 -0.17
CA LEU A 202 2.30 -15.76 -1.56
C LEU A 202 1.02 -16.23 -2.26
N ILE A 203 0.21 -17.07 -1.61
CA ILE A 203 -1.07 -17.53 -2.16
C ILE A 203 -2.00 -16.34 -2.40
N THR A 204 -2.10 -15.42 -1.45
CA THR A 204 -2.93 -14.21 -1.59
C THR A 204 -2.50 -13.40 -2.80
N TYR A 205 -1.19 -13.19 -2.98
CA TYR A 205 -0.66 -12.52 -4.16
C TYR A 205 -1.06 -13.22 -5.46
N MET A 206 -0.83 -14.54 -5.55
CA MET A 206 -1.14 -15.32 -6.75
C MET A 206 -2.64 -15.36 -7.06
N VAL A 207 -3.50 -15.42 -6.03
CA VAL A 207 -4.95 -15.40 -6.19
C VAL A 207 -5.41 -14.04 -6.69
N VAL A 208 -4.95 -12.96 -6.06
CA VAL A 208 -5.38 -11.60 -6.42
C VAL A 208 -4.83 -11.19 -7.80
N GLY A 209 -3.54 -11.42 -8.05
CA GLY A 209 -2.91 -11.10 -9.34
C GLY A 209 -3.33 -12.04 -10.46
N GLY A 210 -3.36 -13.35 -10.22
CA GLY A 210 -3.73 -14.36 -11.22
C GLY A 210 -5.21 -14.29 -11.62
N LEU A 211 -6.10 -13.92 -10.70
CA LEU A 211 -7.49 -13.64 -11.06
C LEU A 211 -7.62 -12.33 -11.83
N SER A 212 -6.83 -11.29 -11.56
CA SER A 212 -6.83 -10.07 -12.38
C SER A 212 -6.52 -10.39 -13.84
N GLY A 213 -5.40 -11.08 -14.11
CA GLY A 213 -5.00 -11.44 -15.48
C GLY A 213 -6.01 -12.35 -16.19
N PHE A 214 -6.50 -13.40 -15.51
CA PHE A 214 -7.52 -14.28 -16.09
C PHE A 214 -8.82 -13.53 -16.44
N PHE A 215 -9.21 -12.55 -15.62
CA PHE A 215 -10.38 -11.74 -15.91
C PHE A 215 -10.10 -10.66 -16.95
N GLU A 216 -8.89 -10.11 -17.03
CA GLU A 216 -8.45 -9.17 -18.07
C GLU A 216 -8.48 -9.82 -19.46
N ASP A 217 -7.91 -11.01 -19.64
CA ASP A 217 -7.95 -11.72 -20.93
C ASP A 217 -9.40 -12.02 -21.36
N LYS A 218 -10.24 -12.47 -20.41
CA LYS A 218 -11.68 -12.68 -20.62
C LYS A 218 -12.42 -11.38 -20.98
N LEU A 219 -11.98 -10.28 -20.39
CA LEU A 219 -12.53 -8.95 -20.59
C LEU A 219 -12.18 -8.42 -21.97
N GLU A 220 -10.93 -8.55 -22.41
CA GLU A 220 -10.51 -8.19 -23.76
C GLU A 220 -11.31 -9.00 -24.79
N GLU A 221 -11.45 -10.32 -24.60
CA GLU A 221 -12.30 -11.17 -25.45
C GLU A 221 -13.79 -10.78 -25.44
N GLU A 222 -14.29 -10.19 -24.36
CA GLU A 222 -15.68 -9.74 -24.23
C GLU A 222 -15.90 -8.33 -24.73
N GLU A 223 -14.94 -7.43 -24.52
CA GLU A 223 -14.93 -6.08 -25.07
C GLU A 223 -14.80 -6.14 -26.58
N GLU A 224 -13.94 -6.99 -27.15
CA GLU A 224 -13.89 -7.24 -28.59
C GLU A 224 -15.25 -7.72 -29.12
N ARG A 225 -15.88 -8.70 -28.45
CA ARG A 225 -17.22 -9.19 -28.82
C ARG A 225 -18.31 -8.14 -28.64
N GLU A 226 -18.23 -7.29 -27.63
CA GLU A 226 -19.15 -6.18 -27.41
C GLU A 226 -18.93 -5.07 -28.43
N HIS A 227 -17.68 -4.79 -28.84
CA HIS A 227 -17.35 -3.82 -29.88
C HIS A 227 -17.85 -4.31 -31.25
N GLU A 228 -17.67 -5.59 -31.55
CA GLU A 228 -18.25 -6.25 -32.73
C GLU A 228 -19.79 -6.18 -32.70
N ALA A 229 -20.41 -6.51 -31.55
CA ALA A 229 -21.86 -6.44 -31.38
C ALA A 229 -22.39 -4.99 -31.40
N GLU A 230 -21.64 -4.01 -30.90
CA GLU A 230 -21.95 -2.59 -31.00
C GLU A 230 -21.82 -2.08 -32.42
N GLU A 231 -20.81 -2.51 -33.19
CA GLU A 231 -20.71 -2.20 -34.60
C GLU A 231 -21.90 -2.78 -35.38
N GLU A 232 -22.29 -4.03 -35.10
CA GLU A 232 -23.48 -4.65 -35.70
C GLU A 232 -24.79 -3.98 -35.25
N ALA A 233 -24.88 -3.58 -33.99
CA ALA A 233 -26.04 -2.87 -33.43
C ALA A 233 -26.16 -1.44 -33.98
N LYS A 234 -25.03 -0.73 -34.16
CA LYS A 234 -24.95 0.57 -34.84
C LYS A 234 -25.35 0.43 -36.31
N ARG A 235 -24.98 -0.66 -36.99
CA ARG A 235 -25.46 -0.99 -38.35
C ARG A 235 -26.95 -1.34 -38.39
N SER A 236 -27.52 -1.88 -37.31
CA SER A 236 -28.92 -2.32 -37.25
C SER A 236 -29.87 -1.41 -36.44
N GLY A 237 -29.39 -0.26 -35.97
CA GLY A 237 -30.20 0.76 -35.29
C GLY A 237 -30.71 0.39 -33.89
N LYS A 238 -30.10 -0.61 -33.22
CA LYS A 238 -30.48 -1.01 -31.85
C LYS A 238 -29.58 -0.36 -30.80
N GLN A 239 -30.19 0.06 -29.70
CA GLN A 239 -29.47 0.56 -28.53
C GLN A 239 -28.83 -0.59 -27.77
N VAL A 240 -27.54 -0.48 -27.50
CA VAL A 240 -26.77 -1.44 -26.71
C VAL A 240 -26.70 -0.94 -25.27
N THR A 241 -27.03 -1.82 -24.33
CA THR A 241 -26.71 -1.66 -22.91
C THR A 241 -25.61 -2.65 -22.58
N GLY A 242 -24.36 -2.23 -22.71
CA GLY A 242 -23.18 -2.98 -22.22
C GLY A 242 -22.78 -2.50 -20.83
N ALA A 243 -22.14 -3.39 -20.06
CA ALA A 243 -21.39 -3.17 -18.80
C ALA A 243 -21.84 -4.07 -17.64
N LYS A 244 -21.30 -5.30 -17.59
CA LYS A 244 -21.24 -6.09 -16.34
C LYS A 244 -19.86 -6.67 -16.03
N LEU A 245 -18.96 -6.79 -17.00
CA LEU A 245 -17.70 -7.53 -16.82
C LEU A 245 -16.50 -6.66 -16.45
N VAL A 246 -16.49 -5.37 -16.84
CA VAL A 246 -15.49 -4.35 -16.43
C VAL A 246 -15.38 -4.22 -14.91
N GLY A 247 -16.40 -4.68 -14.18
CA GLY A 247 -16.40 -4.71 -12.72
C GLY A 247 -15.49 -5.77 -12.09
N LYS A 248 -15.22 -6.92 -12.75
CA LYS A 248 -14.55 -8.04 -12.05
C LYS A 248 -13.03 -7.90 -11.94
N ALA A 249 -12.33 -7.62 -13.04
CA ALA A 249 -10.88 -7.38 -12.97
C ALA A 249 -10.56 -6.16 -12.08
N ALA A 250 -11.32 -5.07 -12.28
CA ALA A 250 -11.16 -3.88 -11.45
C ALA A 250 -11.56 -4.12 -9.97
N PHE A 251 -12.42 -5.09 -9.66
CA PHE A 251 -12.65 -5.54 -8.28
C PHE A 251 -11.44 -6.26 -7.70
N PHE A 252 -10.75 -7.13 -8.45
CA PHE A 252 -9.52 -7.77 -7.98
C PHE A 252 -8.36 -6.77 -7.81
N MET A 253 -8.25 -5.79 -8.71
CA MET A 253 -7.34 -4.65 -8.54
C MET A 253 -7.69 -3.78 -7.33
N PHE A 254 -8.98 -3.63 -7.02
CA PHE A 254 -9.41 -3.00 -5.77
C PHE A 254 -9.03 -3.82 -4.54
N LEU A 255 -9.26 -5.14 -4.55
CA LEU A 255 -8.81 -6.03 -3.47
C LEU A 255 -7.29 -6.01 -3.32
N TYR A 256 -6.54 -5.98 -4.43
CA TYR A 256 -5.10 -5.82 -4.45
C TYR A 256 -4.66 -4.57 -3.69
N LEU A 257 -5.29 -3.43 -3.99
CA LEU A 257 -5.03 -2.18 -3.28
C LEU A 257 -5.31 -2.30 -1.78
N GLU A 258 -6.44 -2.88 -1.38
CA GLU A 258 -6.77 -3.01 0.04
C GLU A 258 -5.84 -4.00 0.79
N VAL A 259 -5.36 -5.07 0.14
CA VAL A 259 -4.37 -6.00 0.74
C VAL A 259 -2.98 -5.35 0.84
N LEU A 260 -2.62 -4.53 -0.15
CA LEU A 260 -1.40 -3.76 -0.13
C LEU A 260 -1.46 -2.72 1.01
N ASP A 261 -2.57 -2.00 1.15
CA ASP A 261 -2.80 -1.10 2.28
C ASP A 261 -2.77 -1.82 3.61
N ALA A 262 -3.34 -3.02 3.68
CA ALA A 262 -3.30 -3.85 4.88
C ALA A 262 -1.86 -4.12 5.32
N SER A 263 -1.05 -4.58 4.37
CA SER A 263 0.35 -4.94 4.59
C SER A 263 1.16 -3.74 5.09
N PHE A 264 0.92 -2.55 4.54
CA PHE A 264 1.62 -1.34 4.97
C PHE A 264 1.07 -0.71 6.25
N SER A 265 -0.23 -0.83 6.48
CA SER A 265 -0.88 -0.20 7.64
C SER A 265 -0.51 -0.84 8.97
N PHE A 266 -0.10 -2.12 8.97
CA PHE A 266 0.21 -2.82 10.21
C PHE A 266 1.47 -2.28 10.90
N ASP A 267 2.48 -1.90 10.12
CA ASP A 267 3.72 -1.29 10.62
C ASP A 267 3.41 0.02 11.36
N GLY A 268 2.52 0.85 10.80
CA GLY A 268 2.04 2.08 11.46
C GLY A 268 1.28 1.82 12.78
N VAL A 269 0.58 0.68 12.91
CA VAL A 269 -0.08 0.29 14.16
C VAL A 269 0.94 -0.15 15.21
N ILE A 270 1.96 -0.91 14.84
CA ILE A 270 3.05 -1.31 15.76
C ILE A 270 3.84 -0.07 16.20
N GLY A 271 4.22 0.81 15.28
CA GLY A 271 4.88 2.07 15.58
C GLY A 271 4.06 3.00 16.47
N ALA A 272 2.72 2.91 16.42
CA ALA A 272 1.85 3.69 17.29
C ALA A 272 1.92 3.26 18.76
N PHE A 273 2.15 1.97 19.05
CA PHE A 273 2.30 1.48 20.43
C PHE A 273 3.50 2.08 21.14
N ALA A 274 4.55 2.46 20.40
CA ALA A 274 5.70 3.19 20.96
C ALA A 274 5.33 4.60 21.48
N ILE A 275 4.17 5.16 21.07
CA ILE A 275 3.68 6.48 21.49
C ILE A 275 2.53 6.37 22.49
N SER A 276 1.60 5.43 22.29
CA SER A 276 0.41 5.25 23.11
C SER A 276 -0.07 3.81 23.02
N ASN A 277 -0.52 3.24 24.13
CA ASN A 277 -1.19 1.93 24.17
C ASN A 277 -2.71 2.02 24.18
N ASP A 278 -3.29 3.22 24.36
CA ASP A 278 -4.74 3.43 24.29
C ASP A 278 -5.25 3.29 22.84
N PRO A 279 -6.06 2.27 22.51
CA PRO A 279 -6.51 2.03 21.14
C PRO A 279 -7.40 3.12 20.57
N VAL A 280 -8.09 3.91 21.43
CA VAL A 280 -8.90 5.05 20.98
C VAL A 280 -7.99 6.17 20.47
N ILE A 281 -6.90 6.45 21.19
CA ILE A 281 -5.91 7.45 20.79
C ILE A 281 -5.20 7.00 19.50
N ILE A 282 -4.80 5.73 19.42
CA ILE A 282 -4.19 5.15 18.21
C ILE A 282 -5.15 5.25 17.02
N ALA A 283 -6.40 4.80 17.18
CA ALA A 283 -7.39 4.81 16.11
C ALA A 283 -7.69 6.23 15.60
N LEU A 284 -7.78 7.23 16.50
CA LEU A 284 -7.95 8.62 16.11
C LEU A 284 -6.72 9.16 15.36
N GLY A 285 -5.52 8.96 15.91
CA GLY A 285 -4.27 9.45 15.34
C GLY A 285 -4.00 8.86 13.95
N LEU A 286 -3.95 7.54 13.86
CA LEU A 286 -3.72 6.82 12.61
C LEU A 286 -4.90 7.00 11.64
N GLY A 287 -6.13 7.08 12.12
CA GLY A 287 -7.31 7.32 11.26
C GLY A 287 -7.28 8.68 10.57
N ILE A 288 -6.83 9.74 11.26
CA ILE A 288 -6.60 11.05 10.64
C ILE A 288 -5.48 10.93 9.59
N GLY A 289 -4.36 10.27 9.92
CA GLY A 289 -3.24 10.13 8.99
C GLY A 289 -3.62 9.35 7.72
N ALA A 290 -4.36 8.25 7.88
CA ALA A 290 -4.95 7.47 6.80
C ALA A 290 -5.78 8.32 5.82
N MET A 291 -6.59 9.24 6.35
CA MET A 291 -7.39 10.16 5.52
C MET A 291 -6.52 11.09 4.69
N TYR A 292 -5.36 11.53 5.20
CA TYR A 292 -4.40 12.32 4.45
C TYR A 292 -3.66 11.51 3.41
N VAL A 293 -3.15 10.32 3.78
CA VAL A 293 -2.49 9.38 2.86
C VAL A 293 -3.41 9.09 1.66
N ARG A 294 -4.68 8.80 1.93
CA ARG A 294 -5.68 8.58 0.87
C ARG A 294 -5.92 9.82 0.01
N SER A 295 -6.00 10.99 0.62
CA SER A 295 -6.19 12.25 -0.13
C SER A 295 -4.96 12.61 -0.97
N LEU A 296 -3.76 12.26 -0.51
CA LEU A 296 -2.52 12.36 -1.27
C LEU A 296 -2.52 11.43 -2.48
N THR A 297 -2.96 10.17 -2.32
CA THR A 297 -3.13 9.24 -3.45
C THR A 297 -4.00 9.84 -4.54
N VAL A 298 -5.18 10.39 -4.19
CA VAL A 298 -6.06 11.05 -5.17
C VAL A 298 -5.38 12.22 -5.83
N TYR A 299 -4.72 13.03 -5.03
CA TYR A 299 -4.07 14.23 -5.51
C TYR A 299 -3.01 13.87 -6.56
N LEU A 300 -2.19 12.85 -6.31
CA LEU A 300 -1.16 12.36 -7.23
C LEU A 300 -1.76 11.80 -8.53
N VAL A 301 -2.88 11.08 -8.45
CA VAL A 301 -3.58 10.56 -9.64
C VAL A 301 -4.18 11.70 -10.47
N ARG A 302 -4.91 12.62 -9.84
CA ARG A 302 -5.62 13.71 -10.55
C ARG A 302 -4.71 14.76 -11.15
N GLN A 303 -3.53 14.97 -10.57
CA GLN A 303 -2.54 15.91 -11.11
C GLN A 303 -1.74 15.32 -12.28
N GLY A 304 -1.87 14.02 -12.59
CA GLY A 304 -1.03 13.38 -13.60
C GLY A 304 0.46 13.36 -13.22
N THR A 305 0.80 13.60 -11.95
CA THR A 305 2.21 13.70 -11.51
C THR A 305 3.02 12.43 -11.80
N LEU A 306 2.38 11.27 -11.82
CA LEU A 306 3.05 10.01 -12.17
C LEU A 306 3.43 9.95 -13.67
N ASP A 307 2.69 10.61 -14.54
CA ASP A 307 2.95 10.65 -15.97
C ASP A 307 4.03 11.70 -16.29
N ASP A 308 4.01 12.84 -15.59
CA ASP A 308 5.03 13.87 -15.69
C ASP A 308 6.41 13.40 -15.18
N TYR A 309 6.43 12.53 -14.16
CA TYR A 309 7.65 12.06 -13.49
C TYR A 309 7.85 10.55 -13.64
N VAL A 310 8.38 10.14 -14.79
CA VAL A 310 8.45 8.73 -15.18
C VAL A 310 9.21 7.80 -14.22
N TYR A 311 10.26 8.26 -13.52
CA TYR A 311 10.93 7.38 -12.55
C TYR A 311 10.17 7.26 -11.23
N LEU A 312 9.13 8.05 -10.98
CA LEU A 312 8.38 8.03 -9.72
C LEU A 312 7.78 6.65 -9.44
N GLU A 313 7.24 5.99 -10.48
CA GLU A 313 6.73 4.61 -10.39
C GLU A 313 7.84 3.61 -10.02
N HIS A 314 9.05 3.78 -10.54
CA HIS A 314 10.20 2.95 -10.17
C HIS A 314 10.57 3.15 -8.70
N GLY A 315 10.71 4.40 -8.26
CA GLY A 315 11.04 4.71 -6.87
C GLY A 315 10.02 4.12 -5.90
N ALA A 316 8.73 4.13 -6.27
CA ALA A 316 7.67 3.50 -5.50
C ALA A 316 7.89 1.99 -5.35
N HIS A 317 8.11 1.26 -6.44
CA HIS A 317 8.38 -0.18 -6.37
C HIS A 317 9.68 -0.53 -5.62
N TYR A 318 10.73 0.28 -5.74
CA TYR A 318 11.93 0.12 -4.92
C TYR A 318 11.64 0.33 -3.43
N ALA A 319 10.76 1.27 -3.07
CA ALA A 319 10.31 1.46 -1.69
C ALA A 319 9.52 0.23 -1.19
N ILE A 320 8.63 -0.34 -2.02
CA ILE A 320 7.94 -1.62 -1.72
C ILE A 320 8.96 -2.73 -1.44
N GLY A 321 9.96 -2.90 -2.30
CA GLY A 321 10.99 -3.92 -2.14
C GLY A 321 11.84 -3.72 -0.88
N ALA A 322 12.19 -2.47 -0.57
CA ALA A 322 12.90 -2.14 0.66
C ALA A 322 12.04 -2.46 1.89
N LEU A 323 10.77 -2.08 1.90
CA LEU A 323 9.84 -2.36 2.99
C LEU A 323 9.59 -3.86 3.16
N ALA A 324 9.45 -4.62 2.06
CA ALA A 324 9.36 -6.08 2.10
C ALA A 324 10.55 -6.71 2.83
N VAL A 325 11.77 -6.27 2.52
CA VAL A 325 12.99 -6.73 3.18
C VAL A 325 13.02 -6.30 4.65
N ILE A 326 12.66 -5.05 4.95
CA ILE A 326 12.60 -4.53 6.31
C ILE A 326 11.63 -5.37 7.15
N LEU A 327 10.42 -5.64 6.68
CA LEU A 327 9.44 -6.49 7.38
C LEU A 327 10.01 -7.87 7.71
N LEU A 328 10.72 -8.51 6.78
CA LEU A 328 11.33 -9.81 7.06
C LEU A 328 12.46 -9.72 8.11
N ILE A 329 13.19 -8.61 8.15
CA ILE A 329 14.22 -8.36 9.16
C ILE A 329 13.59 -8.03 10.52
N THR A 330 12.46 -7.31 10.54
CA THR A 330 11.76 -6.92 11.78
C THR A 330 11.22 -8.12 12.56
N ILE A 331 11.07 -9.28 11.92
CA ILE A 331 10.74 -10.55 12.59
C ILE A 331 11.68 -10.81 13.77
N GLN A 332 12.97 -10.52 13.64
CA GLN A 332 13.96 -10.72 14.70
C GLN A 332 14.43 -9.41 15.35
N HIS A 333 14.56 -8.34 14.58
CA HIS A 333 15.22 -7.11 15.01
C HIS A 333 14.25 -5.94 15.07
N GLU A 334 14.15 -5.25 16.20
CA GLU A 334 13.45 -3.97 16.24
C GLU A 334 14.19 -2.95 15.35
N ILE A 335 13.53 -2.49 14.30
CA ILE A 335 14.02 -1.41 13.44
C ILE A 335 13.27 -0.14 13.85
N ASN A 336 13.99 0.97 13.95
CA ASN A 336 13.37 2.25 14.24
C ASN A 336 12.49 2.67 13.04
N GLU A 337 11.23 2.98 13.30
CA GLU A 337 10.24 3.40 12.29
C GLU A 337 10.69 4.58 11.45
N VAL A 338 11.47 5.50 12.05
CA VAL A 338 12.04 6.64 11.33
C VAL A 338 13.00 6.16 10.24
N ILE A 339 13.77 5.09 10.48
CA ILE A 339 14.67 4.52 9.48
C ILE A 339 13.84 3.90 8.35
N THR A 340 12.82 3.11 8.68
CA THR A 340 11.91 2.49 7.70
C THR A 340 11.28 3.54 6.79
N GLY A 341 10.64 4.56 7.38
CA GLY A 341 10.02 5.66 6.63
C GLY A 341 11.01 6.51 5.84
N LEU A 342 12.21 6.78 6.39
CA LEU A 342 13.24 7.54 5.67
C LEU A 342 13.72 6.83 4.41
N ILE A 343 13.84 5.49 4.43
CA ILE A 343 14.25 4.73 3.24
C ILE A 343 13.23 4.93 2.11
N GLY A 344 11.94 4.81 2.42
CA GLY A 344 10.85 5.08 1.47
C GLY A 344 10.91 6.51 0.93
N VAL A 345 10.97 7.51 1.82
CA VAL A 345 11.06 8.93 1.43
C VAL A 345 12.29 9.21 0.55
N VAL A 346 13.45 8.66 0.89
CA VAL A 346 14.68 8.85 0.10
C VAL A 346 14.54 8.27 -1.29
N LEU A 347 13.95 7.08 -1.44
CA LEU A 347 13.74 6.46 -2.75
C LEU A 347 12.74 7.25 -3.61
N ILE A 348 11.64 7.73 -3.03
CA ILE A 348 10.66 8.56 -3.73
C ILE A 348 11.27 9.92 -4.13
N VAL A 349 11.98 10.59 -3.22
CA VAL A 349 12.61 11.88 -3.52
C VAL A 349 13.72 11.71 -4.56
N ALA A 350 14.53 10.65 -4.47
CA ALA A 350 15.57 10.36 -5.45
C ALA A 350 14.99 10.11 -6.84
N SER A 351 13.91 9.33 -6.94
CA SER A 351 13.25 9.04 -8.23
C SER A 351 12.58 10.28 -8.83
N PHE A 352 11.97 11.12 -7.99
CA PHE A 352 11.42 12.42 -8.37
C PHE A 352 12.53 13.35 -8.90
N LEU A 353 13.62 13.53 -8.16
CA LEU A 353 14.74 14.37 -8.58
C LEU A 353 15.40 13.86 -9.87
N SER A 354 15.55 12.55 -10.03
CA SER A 354 16.03 11.96 -11.28
C SER A 354 15.09 12.23 -12.45
N SER A 355 13.78 12.20 -12.23
CA SER A 355 12.78 12.52 -13.27
C SER A 355 12.85 13.98 -13.67
N VAL A 356 12.93 14.89 -12.70
CA VAL A 356 13.12 16.33 -12.94
C VAL A 356 14.39 16.59 -13.74
N ARG A 357 15.52 15.96 -13.37
CA ARG A 357 16.78 16.09 -14.10
C ARG A 357 16.67 15.61 -15.55
N ARG A 358 16.01 14.47 -15.77
CA ARG A 358 15.79 13.93 -17.12
C ARG A 358 14.90 14.86 -17.95
N ASN A 359 13.80 15.35 -17.39
CA ASN A 359 12.90 16.25 -18.11
C ASN A 359 13.58 17.58 -18.45
N ARG A 360 14.45 18.11 -17.58
CA ARG A 360 15.29 19.27 -17.89
C ARG A 360 16.27 18.98 -19.02
N ALA A 361 16.97 17.84 -18.98
CA ALA A 361 17.90 17.46 -20.03
C ALA A 361 17.20 17.26 -21.39
N LEU A 362 15.97 16.72 -21.39
CA LEU A 362 15.14 16.60 -22.60
C LEU A 362 14.72 17.97 -23.12
N ALA A 363 14.26 18.88 -22.25
CA ALA A 363 13.90 20.24 -22.64
C ALA A 363 15.08 21.05 -23.20
N GLU A 364 16.28 20.86 -22.61
CA GLU A 364 17.54 21.45 -23.11
C GLU A 364 17.95 20.85 -24.46
N ALA A 365 17.76 19.54 -24.67
CA ALA A 365 18.03 18.86 -25.93
C ALA A 365 17.03 19.22 -27.05
N GLU A 366 15.78 19.50 -26.68
CA GLU A 366 14.71 19.96 -27.58
C GLU A 366 14.79 21.46 -27.91
N GLY A 367 15.76 22.19 -27.33
CA GLY A 367 16.02 23.60 -27.67
C GLY A 367 15.11 24.62 -26.99
N ASN A 368 14.25 24.20 -26.06
CA ASN A 368 13.44 25.12 -25.25
C ASN A 368 14.25 25.61 -24.05
N GLY A 369 15.03 26.68 -24.29
CA GLY A 369 15.71 27.42 -23.22
C GLY A 369 14.74 27.95 -22.15
N PRO A 370 15.25 28.33 -20.96
CA PRO A 370 14.41 28.69 -19.81
C PRO A 370 13.68 30.02 -20.09
N GLY A 371 12.48 29.96 -20.65
CA GLY A 371 11.73 31.16 -21.01
C GLY A 371 10.32 30.98 -21.56
N GLU A 372 9.99 29.88 -22.24
CA GLU A 372 8.63 29.70 -22.75
C GLU A 372 7.80 28.86 -21.78
N LYS A 373 7.05 29.56 -20.93
CA LYS A 373 5.88 28.99 -20.28
C LYS A 373 4.96 28.48 -21.39
N ALA A 374 4.73 27.18 -21.42
CA ALA A 374 3.59 26.61 -22.12
C ALA A 374 2.33 27.23 -21.49
N GLU A 375 1.80 28.29 -22.12
CA GLU A 375 0.42 28.66 -21.94
C GLU A 375 -0.41 27.48 -22.41
N VAL A 376 -0.98 26.77 -21.45
CA VAL A 376 -1.99 25.76 -21.68
C VAL A 376 -3.14 26.47 -22.39
N SER A 377 -3.29 26.18 -23.68
CA SER A 377 -4.44 26.60 -24.47
C SER A 377 -5.69 26.07 -23.77
N SER A 378 -6.40 26.95 -23.09
CA SER A 378 -7.77 26.71 -22.65
C SER A 378 -8.65 26.69 -23.90
N GLY A 379 -8.77 25.51 -24.50
CA GLY A 379 -9.79 25.23 -25.50
C GLY A 379 -11.18 25.30 -24.85
N VAL A 380 -12.00 26.17 -25.43
CA VAL A 380 -13.41 26.46 -25.14
C VAL A 380 -14.27 25.21 -25.01
#